data_AF-A0A6G0MAX5-F1
#
_entry.id   AF-A0A6G0MAX5-F1
#
_cell.length_a   1.000
_cell.length_b   1.000
_cell.length_c   1.000
_cell.angle_alpha   90.00
_cell.angle_beta   90.00
_cell.angle_gamma   90.00
#
_symmetry.space_group_name_H-M   'P 1'
#
loop_
_entity.id
_entity.type
_entity.pdbx_description
1 polymer ?
#
loop_
_entity_poly.entity_id
_entity_poly.type
_entity_poly.pdbx_seq_one_letter_code
_entity_poly.pdbx_strand_id
1 'polypeptide(L)'
;MDAVDVLIADVDDDEFIVGNDLLTTLGINVDQQLEQLARRGDDETSGDSIDLEAADLPFHPGQPESSDDDIFVAVERLISRAVEKGFPVDRVEQLRTIVHAYDVWRLELRADPSANVPPLEVRLRDGARPAKCKPRKYPPHIRTFLREFNARIVSLGMVYENPHSRWASPVLPVKKSADLMDLRQTTDYRVTNAETEVMALSCRYFR
;
A
#
# COMPACT_ATOMS: atom_id res chain seq x y z
N MET A 1 -11.65 -3.43 36.55
CA MET A 1 -12.00 -4.53 35.62
C MET A 1 -13.50 -4.54 35.59
N ASP A 2 -14.09 -4.03 34.53
CA ASP A 2 -15.56 -3.98 34.41
C ASP A 2 -16.07 -5.38 34.08
N ALA A 3 -17.14 -5.79 34.77
CA ALA A 3 -17.80 -7.06 34.52
C ALA A 3 -18.36 -7.08 33.10
N VAL A 4 -18.12 -8.17 32.38
CA VAL A 4 -18.68 -8.38 31.04
C VAL A 4 -19.85 -9.33 31.20
N ASP A 5 -21.03 -8.91 30.73
CA ASP A 5 -22.20 -9.77 30.69
C ASP A 5 -22.03 -10.81 29.58
N VAL A 6 -22.15 -12.08 29.95
CA VAL A 6 -21.97 -13.23 29.04
C VAL A 6 -23.25 -14.06 29.05
N LEU A 7 -23.76 -14.37 27.85
CA LEU A 7 -24.81 -15.36 27.67
C LEU A 7 -24.16 -16.73 27.40
N ILE A 8 -24.45 -17.70 28.27
CA ILE A 8 -24.08 -19.11 28.06
C ILE A 8 -25.36 -19.85 27.72
N ALA A 9 -25.45 -20.40 26.51
CA ALA A 9 -26.57 -21.20 26.07
C ALA A 9 -26.13 -22.66 25.93
N ASP A 10 -26.81 -23.56 26.63
CA ASP A 10 -26.59 -25.01 26.56
C ASP A 10 -27.58 -25.58 25.54
N VAL A 11 -27.18 -25.60 24.27
CA VAL A 11 -28.02 -26.02 23.14
C VAL A 11 -27.18 -26.93 22.24
N ASP A 12 -27.71 -28.09 21.89
CA ASP A 12 -27.05 -29.10 21.03
C ASP A 12 -27.45 -28.93 19.55
N ASP A 13 -27.76 -27.69 19.16
CA ASP A 13 -28.19 -27.31 17.82
C ASP A 13 -27.16 -26.37 17.16
N ASP A 14 -26.93 -26.55 15.87
CA ASP A 14 -25.97 -25.75 15.08
C ASP A 14 -26.43 -24.28 14.86
N GLU A 15 -27.72 -23.99 15.09
CA GLU A 15 -28.31 -22.66 14.91
C GLU A 15 -29.26 -22.31 16.07
N PHE A 16 -29.17 -21.08 16.58
CA PHE A 16 -30.06 -20.56 17.60
C PHE A 16 -30.51 -19.14 17.26
N ILE A 17 -31.77 -18.82 17.60
CA ILE A 17 -32.36 -17.50 17.36
C ILE A 17 -32.31 -16.70 18.65
N VAL A 18 -31.67 -15.52 18.62
CA VAL A 18 -31.61 -14.60 19.75
C VAL A 18 -32.49 -13.38 19.49
N GLY A 19 -33.29 -13.01 20.49
CA GLY A 19 -34.11 -11.80 20.44
C GLY A 19 -33.27 -10.52 20.40
N ASN A 20 -33.79 -9.49 19.72
CA ASN A 20 -33.12 -8.20 19.58
C ASN A 20 -32.92 -7.47 20.92
N ASP A 21 -33.82 -7.70 21.87
CA ASP A 21 -33.72 -7.22 23.25
C ASP A 21 -32.46 -7.74 23.93
N LEU A 22 -32.19 -9.04 23.80
CA LEU A 22 -31.04 -9.70 24.41
C LEU A 22 -29.72 -9.32 23.71
N LEU A 23 -29.73 -9.16 22.39
CA LEU A 23 -28.60 -8.61 21.64
C LEU A 23 -28.27 -7.17 22.09
N THR A 24 -29.30 -6.34 22.27
CA THR A 24 -29.13 -4.95 22.73
C THR A 24 -28.55 -4.89 24.15
N THR A 25 -28.97 -5.78 25.05
CA THR A 25 -28.40 -5.87 26.41
C THR A 25 -26.93 -6.27 26.40
N LEU A 26 -26.52 -7.14 25.48
CA LEU A 26 -25.11 -7.52 25.26
C LEU A 26 -24.30 -6.45 24.51
N GLY A 27 -24.88 -5.29 24.21
CA GLY A 27 -24.24 -4.19 23.49
C GLY A 27 -24.16 -4.38 21.97
N ILE A 28 -24.87 -5.37 21.43
CA ILE A 28 -24.93 -5.66 19.99
C ILE A 28 -26.23 -5.08 19.43
N ASN A 29 -26.18 -3.83 18.98
CA ASN A 29 -27.30 -3.17 18.31
C ASN A 29 -27.11 -3.22 16.80
N VAL A 30 -27.73 -4.22 16.16
CA VAL A 30 -27.61 -4.48 14.71
C VAL A 30 -28.14 -3.30 13.89
N ASP A 31 -29.25 -2.68 14.31
CA ASP A 31 -29.85 -1.55 13.61
C ASP A 31 -28.93 -0.32 13.63
N GLN A 32 -28.32 -0.02 14.78
CA GLN A 32 -27.35 1.07 14.93
C GLN A 32 -26.08 0.81 14.12
N GLN A 33 -25.61 -0.44 14.06
CA GLN A 33 -24.46 -0.83 13.25
C GLN A 33 -24.78 -0.73 11.75
N LEU A 34 -25.98 -1.12 11.34
CA LEU A 34 -26.46 -1.00 9.96
C LEU A 34 -26.65 0.47 9.56
N GLU A 35 -27.14 1.30 10.48
CA GLU A 35 -27.26 2.74 10.28
C GLU A 35 -25.88 3.42 10.17
N GLN A 36 -24.88 2.97 10.94
CA GLN A 36 -23.49 3.42 10.78
C GLN A 36 -22.89 2.99 9.43
N LEU A 37 -23.24 1.81 8.91
CA LEU A 37 -22.85 1.36 7.57
C LEU A 37 -23.53 2.19 6.47
N ALA A 38 -24.82 2.50 6.63
CA ALA A 38 -25.58 3.29 5.67
C ALA A 38 -25.23 4.78 5.67
N ARG A 39 -24.80 5.34 6.81
CA ARG A 39 -24.32 6.73 6.95
C ARG A 39 -22.87 6.92 6.49
N ARG A 40 -22.20 5.85 6.08
CA ARG A 40 -20.92 5.90 5.36
C ARG A 40 -21.19 6.35 3.92
N GLY A 41 -21.79 7.53 3.78
CA GLY A 41 -22.08 8.14 2.49
C GLY A 41 -20.80 8.18 1.66
N ASP A 42 -20.87 7.61 0.46
CA ASP A 42 -19.88 7.64 -0.60
C ASP A 42 -18.48 8.00 -0.13
N ASP A 43 -17.85 7.09 0.62
CA ASP A 43 -16.39 7.09 0.66
C ASP A 43 -16.00 6.83 -0.80
N GLU A 44 -15.52 7.86 -1.51
CA GLU A 44 -15.02 7.85 -2.88
C GLU A 44 -13.87 6.84 -3.02
N THR A 45 -14.23 5.56 -2.89
CA THR A 45 -13.38 4.38 -2.96
C THR A 45 -13.77 3.52 -4.15
N SER A 46 -14.80 3.92 -4.89
CA SER A 46 -14.96 3.54 -6.30
C SER A 46 -14.07 4.43 -7.17
N GLY A 47 -12.76 4.46 -6.87
CA GLY A 47 -11.81 4.75 -7.93
C GLY A 47 -11.84 3.53 -8.84
N ASP A 48 -12.19 3.73 -10.11
CA ASP A 48 -12.09 2.70 -11.14
C ASP A 48 -10.83 1.87 -10.90
N SER A 49 -10.99 0.57 -10.74
CA SER A 49 -9.90 -0.38 -10.77
C SER A 49 -9.26 -0.26 -12.15
N ILE A 50 -8.27 0.62 -12.26
CA ILE A 50 -7.36 0.63 -13.39
C ILE A 50 -6.58 -0.67 -13.22
N ASP A 51 -7.03 -1.70 -13.93
CA ASP A 51 -6.34 -2.97 -14.08
C ASP A 51 -5.11 -2.73 -14.97
N LEU A 52 -4.18 -1.93 -14.45
CA LEU A 52 -2.81 -2.03 -14.86
C LEU A 52 -2.33 -3.33 -14.21
N GLU A 53 -2.06 -4.34 -15.03
CA GLU A 53 -1.06 -5.37 -14.73
C GLU A 53 0.34 -4.72 -14.56
N ALA A 54 0.43 -3.61 -13.85
CA ALA A 54 1.64 -3.19 -13.19
C ALA A 54 1.92 -4.31 -12.20
N ALA A 55 2.95 -5.09 -12.51
CA ALA A 55 3.64 -5.93 -11.55
C ALA A 55 4.22 -5.01 -10.45
N ASP A 56 3.34 -4.49 -9.60
CA ASP A 56 3.72 -3.86 -8.36
C ASP A 56 4.47 -4.92 -7.59
N LEU A 57 5.76 -4.66 -7.40
CA LEU A 57 6.63 -5.51 -6.62
C LEU A 57 5.92 -5.84 -5.30
N PRO A 58 5.66 -7.12 -5.00
CA PRO A 58 5.05 -7.50 -3.74
C PRO A 58 5.84 -6.84 -2.60
N PHE A 59 5.14 -6.04 -1.81
CA PHE A 59 5.71 -5.40 -0.64
C PHE A 59 5.13 -6.14 0.55
N HIS A 60 5.88 -7.13 1.04
CA HIS A 60 5.50 -7.94 2.19
C HIS A 60 6.28 -7.46 3.41
N PRO A 61 5.67 -6.64 4.28
CA PRO A 61 6.35 -6.16 5.47
C PRO A 61 6.76 -7.35 6.34
N GLY A 62 8.05 -7.46 6.68
CA GLY A 62 8.55 -8.49 7.59
C GLY A 62 8.98 -9.82 6.96
N GLN A 63 8.93 -9.98 5.63
CA GLN A 63 9.61 -11.09 4.96
C GLN A 63 11.11 -10.77 4.76
N PRO A 64 11.99 -11.79 4.81
CA PRO A 64 13.40 -11.62 4.47
C PRO A 64 13.54 -11.21 3.01
N GLU A 65 14.56 -10.40 2.72
CA GLU A 65 14.85 -10.02 1.35
C GLU A 65 15.19 -11.27 0.53
N SER A 66 14.57 -11.37 -0.64
CA SER A 66 14.85 -12.34 -1.68
C SER A 66 16.35 -12.32 -1.94
N SER A 67 16.95 -13.48 -2.18
CA SER A 67 18.36 -13.57 -2.54
C SER A 67 18.57 -13.26 -4.02
N ASP A 68 19.82 -13.04 -4.42
CA ASP A 68 20.15 -12.89 -5.84
C ASP A 68 19.94 -14.21 -6.62
N ASP A 69 20.03 -15.36 -5.93
CA ASP A 69 19.67 -16.66 -6.49
C ASP A 69 18.17 -16.74 -6.81
N ASP A 70 17.32 -16.21 -5.93
CA ASP A 70 15.86 -16.15 -6.16
C ASP A 70 15.54 -15.29 -7.39
N ILE A 71 16.24 -14.16 -7.55
CA ILE A 71 16.12 -13.29 -8.73
C ILE A 71 16.57 -14.05 -9.97
N PHE A 72 17.71 -14.73 -9.92
CA PHE A 72 18.24 -15.51 -11.03
C PHE A 72 17.23 -16.56 -11.50
N VAL A 73 16.66 -17.34 -10.57
CA VAL A 73 15.63 -18.35 -10.86
C VAL A 73 14.38 -17.72 -11.49
N ALA A 74 13.94 -16.56 -10.98
CA ALA A 74 12.80 -15.84 -11.55
C ALA A 74 13.06 -15.37 -12.98
N VAL A 75 14.28 -14.86 -13.26
CA VAL A 75 14.69 -14.45 -14.61
C VAL A 75 14.76 -15.65 -15.56
N GLU A 76 15.32 -16.79 -15.15
CA GLU A 76 15.34 -18.00 -16.00
C GLU A 76 13.92 -18.52 -16.29
N ARG A 77 12.98 -18.37 -15.35
CA ARG A 77 11.56 -18.66 -15.59
C ARG A 77 10.95 -17.73 -16.63
N LEU A 78 11.31 -16.44 -16.65
CA LEU A 78 10.87 -15.49 -17.67
C LEU A 78 11.44 -15.85 -19.05
N ILE A 79 12.70 -16.25 -19.14
CA ILE A 79 13.32 -16.74 -20.39
C ILE A 79 12.56 -17.97 -20.90
N SER A 80 12.29 -18.94 -20.03
CA SER A 80 11.55 -20.16 -20.38
C SER A 80 10.16 -19.83 -20.93
N ARG A 81 9.43 -18.92 -20.26
CA ARG A 81 8.14 -18.41 -20.72
C ARG A 81 8.24 -17.71 -22.07
N ALA A 82 9.31 -16.97 -22.34
CA ALA A 82 9.52 -16.32 -23.64
C ALA A 82 9.67 -17.37 -24.76
N VAL A 83 10.43 -18.45 -24.53
CA VAL A 83 10.58 -19.56 -25.47
C VAL A 83 9.25 -20.25 -25.73
N GLU A 84 8.48 -20.55 -24.69
CA GLU A 84 7.12 -21.12 -24.83
C GLU A 84 6.18 -20.23 -25.66
N LYS A 85 6.41 -18.91 -25.62
CA LYS A 85 5.65 -17.91 -26.41
C LYS A 85 6.25 -17.63 -27.79
N GLY A 86 7.23 -18.42 -28.24
CA GLY A 86 7.77 -18.39 -29.60
C GLY A 86 9.04 -17.57 -29.77
N PHE A 87 9.77 -17.26 -28.69
CA PHE A 87 11.09 -16.64 -28.81
C PHE A 87 12.08 -17.58 -29.54
N PRO A 88 12.91 -17.09 -30.49
CA PRO A 88 13.83 -17.93 -31.26
C PRO A 88 14.85 -18.65 -30.37
N VAL A 89 14.86 -19.99 -30.43
CA VAL A 89 15.72 -20.85 -29.58
C VAL A 89 17.20 -20.58 -29.82
N ASP A 90 17.59 -20.24 -31.05
CA ASP A 90 18.97 -19.89 -31.44
C ASP A 90 19.47 -18.59 -30.78
N ARG A 91 18.57 -17.74 -30.28
CA ARG A 91 18.90 -16.46 -29.62
C ARG A 91 18.80 -16.51 -28.10
N VAL A 92 18.41 -17.64 -27.51
CA VAL A 92 18.18 -17.75 -26.06
C VAL A 92 19.44 -17.46 -25.26
N GLU A 93 20.60 -17.93 -25.70
CA GLU A 93 21.87 -17.64 -25.02
C GLU A 93 22.25 -16.15 -25.08
N GLN A 94 21.96 -15.49 -26.20
CA GLN A 94 22.14 -14.05 -26.33
C GLN A 94 21.20 -13.29 -25.37
N LEU A 95 19.93 -13.71 -25.30
CA LEU A 95 18.97 -13.14 -24.36
C LEU A 95 19.45 -13.31 -22.90
N ARG A 96 19.84 -14.54 -22.52
CA ARG A 96 20.36 -14.86 -21.19
C ARG A 96 21.54 -13.97 -20.82
N THR A 97 22.48 -13.78 -21.75
CA THR A 97 23.64 -12.91 -21.56
C THR A 97 23.22 -11.46 -21.28
N ILE A 98 22.23 -10.93 -22.01
CA ILE A 98 21.76 -9.55 -21.84
C ILE A 98 21.01 -9.38 -20.51
N VAL A 99 20.08 -10.28 -20.18
CA VAL A 99 19.23 -10.11 -18.99
C VAL A 99 20.02 -10.25 -17.69
N HIS A 100 21.09 -11.04 -17.68
CA HIS A 100 21.98 -11.17 -16.52
C HIS A 100 23.20 -10.22 -16.57
N ALA A 101 23.32 -9.37 -17.59
CA ALA A 101 24.46 -8.46 -17.72
C ALA A 101 24.47 -7.36 -16.64
N TYR A 102 23.30 -7.01 -16.11
CA TYR A 102 23.12 -5.91 -15.17
C TYR A 102 22.21 -6.32 -14.01
N ASP A 103 22.54 -5.82 -12.81
CA ASP A 103 21.69 -5.96 -11.63
C ASP A 103 20.51 -4.97 -11.69
N VAL A 104 19.49 -5.31 -12.47
CA VAL A 104 18.31 -4.46 -12.72
C VAL A 104 16.99 -5.10 -12.28
N TRP A 105 17.02 -6.38 -11.90
CA TRP A 105 15.83 -7.16 -11.57
C TRP A 105 15.58 -7.13 -10.07
N ARG A 106 14.32 -6.96 -9.68
CA ARG A 106 13.89 -6.98 -8.28
C ARG A 106 12.64 -7.85 -8.17
N LEU A 107 12.57 -8.66 -7.12
CA LEU A 107 11.34 -9.36 -6.73
C LEU A 107 10.51 -8.53 -5.75
N GLU A 108 11.18 -7.67 -5.00
CA GLU A 108 10.59 -6.78 -4.02
C GLU A 108 11.39 -5.47 -3.92
N LEU A 109 10.86 -4.51 -3.18
CA LEU A 109 11.53 -3.24 -2.93
C LEU A 109 12.77 -3.44 -2.03
N ARG A 110 13.95 -3.06 -2.54
CA ARG A 110 15.24 -3.09 -1.84
C ARG A 110 15.78 -1.68 -1.58
N ALA A 111 16.83 -1.59 -0.77
CA ALA A 111 17.54 -0.34 -0.47
C ALA A 111 18.51 0.02 -1.60
N ASP A 112 17.99 0.12 -2.82
CA ASP A 112 18.79 0.47 -3.99
C ASP A 112 19.24 1.94 -3.91
N PRO A 113 20.47 2.27 -4.34
CA PRO A 113 20.95 3.65 -4.30
C PRO A 113 20.10 4.55 -5.20
N SER A 114 19.87 5.78 -4.75
CA SER A 114 19.22 6.80 -5.57
C SER A 114 20.04 7.06 -6.83
N ALA A 115 19.37 7.47 -7.90
CA ALA A 115 20.05 7.96 -9.09
C ALA A 115 21.07 9.06 -8.73
N ASN A 116 22.20 9.08 -9.45
CA ASN A 116 23.25 10.08 -9.26
C ASN A 116 22.84 11.42 -9.90
N VAL A 117 21.85 12.08 -9.29
CA VAL A 117 21.31 13.37 -9.69
C VAL A 117 21.20 14.27 -8.45
N PRO A 118 21.31 15.59 -8.61
CA PRO A 118 21.05 16.51 -7.50
C PRO A 118 19.66 16.28 -6.88
N PRO A 119 19.50 16.41 -5.55
CA PRO A 119 18.21 16.29 -4.91
C PRO A 119 17.17 17.24 -5.51
N LEU A 120 15.93 16.75 -5.63
CA LEU A 120 14.82 17.57 -6.09
C LEU A 120 14.44 18.61 -5.03
N GLU A 121 14.47 19.89 -5.40
CA GLU A 121 13.99 20.99 -4.56
C GLU A 121 12.54 21.34 -4.90
N VAL A 122 11.64 21.14 -3.94
CA VAL A 122 10.23 21.55 -4.08
C VAL A 122 10.10 23.04 -3.75
N ARG A 123 9.56 23.82 -4.69
CA ARG A 123 9.28 25.24 -4.49
C ARG A 123 7.84 25.45 -4.03
N LEU A 124 7.69 26.23 -2.97
CA LEU A 124 6.39 26.66 -2.47
C LEU A 124 6.02 28.00 -3.08
N ARG A 125 4.73 28.22 -3.29
CA ARG A 125 4.19 29.50 -3.75
C ARG A 125 4.45 30.60 -2.72
N ASP A 126 4.51 31.84 -3.19
CA ASP A 126 4.58 33.00 -2.31
C ASP A 126 3.40 33.04 -1.34
N GLY A 127 3.71 33.17 -0.05
CA GLY A 127 2.72 33.18 1.02
C GLY A 127 2.19 31.81 1.43
N ALA A 128 2.80 30.72 0.96
CA ALA A 128 2.38 29.36 1.27
C ALA A 128 2.30 29.11 2.79
N ARG A 129 1.21 28.46 3.23
CA ARG A 129 0.95 28.20 4.65
C ARG A 129 1.06 26.72 4.98
N PRO A 130 1.86 26.34 5.99
CA PRO A 130 1.93 24.95 6.42
C PRO A 130 0.57 24.40 6.83
N ALA A 131 0.27 23.20 6.37
CA ALA A 131 -0.95 22.47 6.71
C ALA A 131 -0.62 21.14 7.39
N LYS A 132 -1.29 20.85 8.51
CA LYS A 132 -1.26 19.54 9.17
C LYS A 132 -2.65 18.91 9.17
N CYS A 133 -2.75 17.70 8.64
CA CYS A 133 -3.94 16.90 8.77
C CYS A 133 -4.21 16.54 10.24
N LYS A 134 -5.49 16.35 10.59
CA LYS A 134 -5.87 15.79 11.89
C LYS A 134 -5.49 14.30 11.96
N PRO A 135 -5.11 13.78 13.13
CA PRO A 135 -4.90 12.34 13.31
C PRO A 135 -6.14 11.55 12.93
N ARG A 136 -5.97 10.46 12.16
CA ARG A 136 -7.07 9.55 11.79
C ARG A 136 -7.07 8.33 12.71
N LYS A 137 -8.26 7.84 13.04
CA LYS A 137 -8.44 6.58 13.75
C LYS A 137 -8.58 5.46 12.72
N TYR A 138 -7.75 4.43 12.84
CA TYR A 138 -7.80 3.23 12.00
C TYR A 138 -8.18 2.01 12.82
N PRO A 139 -8.90 1.04 12.23
CA PRO A 139 -9.10 -0.28 12.82
C PRO A 139 -7.74 -0.96 13.15
N PRO A 140 -7.70 -1.89 14.11
CA PRO A 140 -6.45 -2.51 14.55
C PRO A 140 -5.62 -3.13 13.42
N HIS A 141 -6.23 -3.87 12.50
CA HIS A 141 -5.54 -4.52 11.39
C HIS A 141 -4.88 -3.52 10.42
N ILE A 142 -5.58 -2.45 10.05
CA ILE A 142 -5.04 -1.36 9.24
C ILE A 142 -3.87 -0.68 9.95
N ARG A 143 -3.98 -0.45 11.27
CA ARG A 143 -2.91 0.16 12.05
C ARG A 143 -1.65 -0.72 12.09
N THR A 144 -1.82 -2.05 12.17
CA THR A 144 -0.71 -3.01 12.09
C THR A 144 -0.02 -2.92 10.74
N PHE A 145 -0.78 -3.01 9.64
CA PHE A 145 -0.26 -2.84 8.28
C PHE A 145 0.54 -1.55 8.12
N LEU A 146 -0.04 -0.40 8.51
CA LEU A 146 0.64 0.90 8.41
C LEU A 146 1.94 0.94 9.23
N ARG A 147 1.97 0.31 10.40
CA ARG A 147 3.17 0.28 11.24
C ARG A 147 4.28 -0.53 10.59
N GLU A 148 3.96 -1.73 10.12
CA GLU A 148 4.93 -2.63 9.49
C GLU A 148 5.41 -2.05 8.15
N PHE A 149 4.50 -1.48 7.36
CA PHE A 149 4.82 -0.80 6.12
C PHE A 149 5.80 0.35 6.34
N ASN A 150 5.49 1.25 7.27
CA ASN A 150 6.35 2.40 7.58
C ASN A 150 7.70 1.96 8.19
N ALA A 151 7.71 0.93 9.05
CA ALA A 151 8.96 0.38 9.58
C ALA A 151 9.88 -0.15 8.47
N ARG A 152 9.32 -0.82 7.46
CA ARG A 152 10.07 -1.34 6.33
C ARG A 152 10.66 -0.22 5.46
N ILE A 153 9.87 0.79 5.07
CA ILE A 153 10.42 1.91 4.27
C ILE A 153 11.42 2.79 5.06
N VAL A 154 11.32 2.83 6.40
CA VAL A 154 12.37 3.41 7.26
C VAL A 154 13.64 2.56 7.22
N SER A 155 13.53 1.22 7.36
CA SER A 155 14.70 0.33 7.29
C SER A 155 15.42 0.37 5.94
N LEU A 156 14.68 0.65 4.86
CA LEU A 156 15.20 0.82 3.51
C LEU A 156 15.80 2.21 3.27
N GLY A 157 15.75 3.12 4.26
CA GLY A 157 16.29 4.48 4.14
C GLY A 157 15.49 5.42 3.23
N MET A 158 14.26 5.04 2.85
CA MET A 158 13.43 5.82 1.93
C MET A 158 12.69 6.98 2.60
N VAL A 159 12.41 6.82 3.89
CA VAL A 159 11.78 7.86 4.72
C VAL A 159 12.46 7.90 6.09
N TYR A 160 12.31 9.03 6.78
CA TYR A 160 12.84 9.24 8.12
C TYR A 160 11.81 9.98 8.98
N GLU A 161 11.94 9.84 10.30
CA GLU A 161 11.06 10.56 11.23
C GLU A 161 11.44 12.05 11.28
N ASN A 162 10.44 12.92 11.10
CA ASN A 162 10.61 14.37 11.23
C ASN A 162 9.58 14.96 12.21
N PRO A 163 9.87 14.95 13.53
CA PRO A 163 8.95 15.44 14.57
C PRO A 163 8.63 16.94 14.46
N HIS A 164 9.52 17.69 13.82
CA HIS A 164 9.41 19.15 13.69
C HIS A 164 8.74 19.60 12.39
N SER A 165 8.29 18.66 11.54
CA SER A 165 7.59 19.01 10.32
C SER A 165 6.39 19.90 10.62
N ARG A 166 6.24 21.00 9.89
CA ARG A 166 5.03 21.84 9.93
C ARG A 166 3.96 21.39 8.92
N TRP A 167 4.30 20.41 8.10
CA TRP A 167 3.44 19.84 7.06
C TRP A 167 3.09 18.40 7.42
N ALA A 168 1.82 18.02 7.27
CA ALA A 168 1.39 16.63 7.40
C ALA A 168 0.16 16.39 6.53
N SER A 169 0.25 15.37 5.68
CA SER A 169 -0.83 14.92 4.82
C SER A 169 -1.45 13.64 5.38
N PRO A 170 -2.76 13.42 5.22
CA PRO A 170 -3.36 12.20 5.73
C PRO A 170 -2.95 11.02 4.85
N VAL A 171 -2.53 9.95 5.52
CA VAL A 171 -2.37 8.63 4.90
C VAL A 171 -3.75 8.05 4.60
N LEU A 172 -3.88 7.31 3.51
CA LEU A 172 -5.10 6.62 3.07
C LEU A 172 -4.73 5.17 2.68
N PRO A 173 -5.09 4.18 3.51
CA PRO A 173 -4.98 2.76 3.16
C PRO A 173 -6.02 2.41 2.10
N VAL A 174 -5.60 1.84 0.97
CA VAL A 174 -6.46 1.48 -0.16
C VAL A 174 -6.31 -0.01 -0.43
N LYS A 175 -7.40 -0.71 -0.71
CA LYS A 175 -7.34 -2.12 -1.10
C LYS A 175 -6.80 -2.26 -2.52
N LYS A 176 -5.88 -3.20 -2.72
CA LYS A 176 -5.34 -3.57 -4.04
C LYS A 176 -6.17 -4.68 -4.68
N SER A 177 -6.75 -5.58 -3.89
CA SER A 177 -7.60 -6.66 -4.38
C SER A 177 -8.81 -6.89 -3.48
N ALA A 178 -9.59 -7.93 -3.79
CA ALA A 178 -10.71 -8.35 -2.96
C ALA A 178 -10.26 -8.88 -1.58
N ASP A 179 -8.99 -9.26 -1.44
CA ASP A 179 -8.42 -9.64 -0.14
C ASP A 179 -8.41 -8.42 0.80
N LEU A 180 -8.91 -8.62 2.01
CA LEU A 180 -9.00 -7.60 3.06
C LEU A 180 -7.63 -7.08 3.50
N MET A 181 -6.58 -7.91 3.38
CA MET A 181 -5.23 -7.58 3.84
C MET A 181 -4.29 -7.13 2.73
N ASP A 182 -4.72 -7.19 1.47
CA ASP A 182 -3.95 -6.69 0.34
C ASP A 182 -4.15 -5.17 0.20
N LEU A 183 -3.36 -4.42 0.97
CA LEU A 183 -3.48 -2.98 1.15
C LEU A 183 -2.27 -2.24 0.57
N ARG A 184 -2.51 -1.01 0.10
CA ARG A 184 -1.51 -0.01 -0.25
C ARG A 184 -1.61 1.18 0.70
N GLN A 185 -0.47 1.73 1.09
CA GLN A 185 -0.42 3.03 1.74
C GLN A 185 -0.35 4.13 0.67
N THR A 186 -1.37 4.99 0.60
CA THR A 186 -1.34 6.21 -0.21
C THR A 186 -1.36 7.45 0.69
N THR A 187 -0.99 8.60 0.16
CA THR A 187 -1.01 9.87 0.91
C THR A 187 -1.73 10.93 0.09
N ASP A 188 -2.69 11.61 0.70
CA ASP A 188 -3.43 12.68 0.05
C ASP A 188 -2.65 14.00 0.07
N TYR A 189 -1.96 14.29 -1.03
CA TYR A 189 -1.15 15.50 -1.18
C TYR A 189 -1.94 16.70 -1.71
N ARG A 190 -3.28 16.67 -1.86
CA ARG A 190 -4.04 17.77 -2.49
C ARG A 190 -3.75 19.14 -1.87
N VAL A 191 -3.74 19.22 -0.55
CA VAL A 191 -3.46 20.47 0.18
C VAL A 191 -2.01 20.91 -0.03
N THR A 192 -1.05 20.00 0.09
CA THR A 192 0.37 20.32 -0.13
C THR A 192 0.63 20.76 -1.57
N ASN A 193 0.07 20.05 -2.55
CA ASN A 193 0.23 20.34 -3.98
C ASN A 193 -0.43 21.67 -4.40
N ALA A 194 -1.45 22.14 -3.68
CA ALA A 194 -2.03 23.46 -3.91
C ALA A 194 -1.06 24.60 -3.53
N GLU A 195 -0.14 24.33 -2.58
CA GLU A 195 0.86 25.27 -2.07
C GLU A 195 2.21 25.18 -2.81
N THR A 196 2.39 24.20 -3.70
CA THR A 196 3.61 24.07 -4.51
C THR A 196 3.49 24.81 -5.84
N GLU A 197 4.61 25.32 -6.33
CA GLU A 197 4.71 25.86 -7.68
C GLU A 197 4.59 24.73 -8.70
N VAL A 198 3.85 24.97 -9.78
CA VAL A 198 3.79 24.02 -10.89
C VAL A 198 5.10 24.10 -11.65
N MET A 199 5.84 23.00 -11.71
CA MET A 199 6.94 22.88 -12.67
C MET A 199 6.35 22.92 -14.08
N ALA A 200 6.61 24.01 -14.81
CA ALA A 200 6.33 24.05 -16.23
C ALA A 200 7.12 22.91 -16.90
N LEU A 201 6.41 22.01 -17.59
CA LEU A 201 7.03 20.98 -18.44
C LEU A 201 7.76 21.69 -19.58
N SER A 202 9.00 22.11 -19.37
CA SER A 202 9.90 22.43 -20.47
C SER A 202 10.36 21.08 -21.03
N CYS A 203 9.58 20.50 -21.93
CA CYS A 203 10.02 19.35 -22.72
C CYS A 203 11.05 19.85 -23.73
N ARG A 204 12.28 20.09 -23.26
CA ARG A 204 13.43 20.18 -24.16
C ARG A 204 13.82 18.75 -24.47
N TYR A 205 13.38 18.25 -25.62
CA TYR A 205 13.94 17.05 -26.21
C TYR A 205 15.46 17.23 -26.22
N PHE A 206 16.17 16.42 -25.43
CA PHE A 206 17.59 16.19 -25.65
C PHE A 206 17.69 15.57 -27.04
N ARG A 207 18.24 16.33 -27.98
CA ARG A 207 18.47 15.93 -29.36
C ARG A 207 19.87 15.36 -29.48
#